data_AF-A0AAN5B326-F1
#
_entry.id   AF-A0AAN5B326-F1
#
_cell.length_a   1.000
_cell.length_b   1.000
_cell.length_c   1.000
_cell.angle_alpha   90.00
_cell.angle_beta   90.00
_cell.angle_gamma   90.00
#
_symmetry.space_group_name_H-M   'P 1'
#
loop_
_entity.id
_entity.type
_entity.pdbx_description
1 polymer ?
#
loop_
_entity_poly.entity_id
_entity_poly.type
_entity_poly.pdbx_seq_one_letter_code
_entity_poly.pdbx_strand_id
1 'polypeptide(L)' 'MSPEAKRDLEYRCRRAITAPVPKSICEGSPRRAADYKQCAAVVGAYLRSGAQAEKARLHVLRLEAMQGLLP' A
#
# COMPACT_ATOMS: atom_id res chain seq x y z
N MET A 1 -12.57 -11.58 7.44
CA MET A 1 -12.55 -10.10 7.52
C MET A 1 -13.98 -9.59 7.47
N SER A 2 -14.39 -8.75 8.42
CA SER A 2 -15.74 -8.18 8.45
C SER A 2 -15.96 -7.18 7.29
N PRO A 3 -17.22 -6.84 6.95
CA PRO A 3 -17.51 -5.82 5.94
C PRO A 3 -16.85 -4.47 6.26
N GLU A 4 -16.82 -4.07 7.52
CA GLU A 4 -16.22 -2.82 8.00
C GLU A 4 -14.71 -2.84 7.81
N ALA A 5 -14.05 -3.95 8.18
CA ALA A 5 -12.62 -4.11 8.00
C ALA A 5 -12.21 -4.12 6.52
N LYS A 6 -13.05 -4.65 5.63
CA LYS A 6 -12.82 -4.55 4.17
C LYS A 6 -12.93 -3.10 3.68
N ARG A 7 -13.94 -2.35 4.14
CA ARG A 7 -14.12 -0.93 3.78
C ARG A 7 -12.95 -0.07 4.27
N ASP A 8 -12.48 -0.28 5.51
CA ASP A 8 -11.29 0.39 6.03
C ASP A 8 -10.05 0.07 5.20
N LEU A 9 -9.85 -1.22 4.87
CA LEU A 9 -8.73 -1.65 4.04
C LEU A 9 -8.78 -1.00 2.66
N GLU A 10 -9.93 -0.97 1.99
CA GLU A 10 -10.10 -0.28 0.71
C GLU A 10 -9.78 1.21 0.80
N TYR A 11 -10.27 1.89 1.84
CA TYR A 11 -9.98 3.30 2.09
C TYR A 11 -8.47 3.55 2.23
N ARG A 12 -7.79 2.78 3.08
CA ARG A 12 -6.34 2.88 3.28
C ARG A 12 -5.55 2.58 2.01
N CYS A 13 -5.96 1.54 1.27
CA CYS A 13 -5.34 1.17 0.00
C CYS A 13 -5.44 2.31 -1.03
N ARG A 14 -6.63 2.94 -1.16
CA ARG A 14 -6.82 4.08 -2.06
C ARG A 14 -5.94 5.26 -1.66
N ARG A 15 -5.96 5.63 -0.37
CA ARG A 15 -5.16 6.72 0.19
C ARG A 15 -3.66 6.51 -0.05
N ALA A 16 -3.16 5.30 0.18
CA ALA A 16 -1.74 4.99 0.03
C ALA A 16 -1.28 5.03 -1.45
N ILE A 17 -2.12 4.62 -2.40
CA ILE A 17 -1.79 4.68 -3.83
C ILE A 17 -1.88 6.10 -4.40
N THR A 18 -2.80 6.94 -3.90
CA THR A 18 -2.93 8.32 -4.38
C THR A 18 -1.93 9.27 -3.71
N ALA A 19 -1.31 8.87 -2.60
CA ALA A 19 -0.28 9.66 -1.95
C ALA A 19 0.95 9.85 -2.87
N PRO A 20 1.56 11.04 -2.87
CA PRO A 20 2.81 11.28 -3.59
C PRO A 20 3.89 10.27 -3.20
N VAL A 21 4.71 9.85 -4.17
CA VAL A 21 5.85 8.99 -3.89
C VAL A 21 6.89 9.78 -3.08
N PRO A 22 7.32 9.29 -1.90
CA PRO A 22 8.30 10.01 -1.08
C PRO A 22 9.66 10.17 -1.78
N LYS A 23 10.33 11.31 -1.54
CA LYS A 23 11.69 11.54 -2.05
C LYS A 23 12.67 10.44 -1.61
N SER A 24 12.53 9.91 -0.39
CA SER A 24 13.34 8.80 0.13
C SER A 24 13.24 7.52 -0.68
N ILE A 25 12.17 7.36 -1.48
CA ILE A 25 11.97 6.25 -2.41
C ILE A 25 12.51 6.61 -3.80
N CYS A 26 12.27 7.84 -4.27
CA CYS A 26 12.74 8.32 -5.58
C CYS A 26 14.27 8.47 -5.66
N GLU A 27 14.88 9.04 -4.62
CA GLU A 27 16.32 9.32 -4.50
C GLU A 27 17.04 8.24 -3.68
N GLY A 28 16.31 7.24 -3.20
CA GLY A 28 16.83 6.14 -2.39
C GLY A 28 17.52 5.06 -3.20
N SER A 29 17.78 3.92 -2.55
CA SER A 29 18.38 2.77 -3.23
C SER A 29 17.40 2.11 -4.20
N PRO A 30 17.88 1.49 -5.30
CA PRO A 30 17.05 0.75 -6.24
C PRO A 30 16.19 -0.33 -5.57
N ARG A 31 16.70 -0.92 -4.48
CA ARG A 31 15.97 -1.91 -3.68
C ARG A 31 14.74 -1.31 -2.99
N ARG A 32 14.86 -0.12 -2.38
CA ARG A 32 13.71 0.56 -1.75
C ARG A 32 12.64 0.91 -2.79
N ALA A 33 13.06 1.37 -3.97
CA ALA A 33 12.14 1.64 -5.08
C ALA A 33 11.43 0.36 -5.56
N ALA A 34 12.14 -0.77 -5.64
CA ALA A 34 11.55 -2.06 -6.00
C ALA A 34 10.55 -2.53 -4.94
N ASP A 35 10.90 -2.47 -3.66
CA ASP A 35 10.04 -2.87 -2.54
C ASP A 35 8.75 -2.01 -2.50
N TYR A 36 8.88 -0.69 -2.73
CA TYR A 36 7.75 0.23 -2.83
C TYR A 36 6.81 -0.15 -3.99
N LYS A 37 7.37 -0.34 -5.20
CA LYS A 37 6.60 -0.74 -6.39
C LYS A 37 5.90 -2.08 -6.19
N GLN A 38 6.55 -3.04 -5.53
CA GLN A 38 5.95 -4.33 -5.22
C GLN A 38 4.75 -4.17 -4.27
N CYS A 39 4.88 -3.36 -3.21
CA CYS A 39 3.77 -3.09 -2.30
C CYS A 39 2.61 -2.39 -3.01
N ALA A 40 2.90 -1.36 -3.80
CA ALA A 40 1.90 -0.64 -4.60
C ALA A 40 1.18 -1.57 -5.60
N ALA A 41 1.90 -2.51 -6.24
CA ALA A 41 1.30 -3.47 -7.17
C ALA A 41 0.31 -4.41 -6.48
N VAL A 42 0.65 -4.93 -5.30
CA VAL A 42 -0.25 -5.82 -4.53
C VAL A 42 -1.49 -5.06 -4.06
N VAL A 43 -1.32 -3.85 -3.53
CA VAL A 43 -2.42 -2.98 -3.11
C VAL A 43 -3.33 -2.63 -4.29
N GLY A 44 -2.75 -2.29 -5.45
CA GLY A 44 -3.50 -1.99 -6.67
C GLY A 44 -4.26 -3.20 -7.22
N ALA A 45 -3.69 -4.40 -7.11
CA ALA A 45 -4.38 -5.64 -7.49
C ALA A 45 -5.60 -5.91 -6.60
N TYR A 46 -5.49 -5.65 -5.30
CA TYR A 46 -6.63 -5.73 -4.39
C TYR A 46 -7.71 -4.71 -4.74
N LEU A 47 -7.37 -3.45 -4.99
CA LEU A 47 -8.35 -2.43 -5.37
C LEU A 47 -9.13 -2.76 -6.65
N ARG A 48 -8.53 -3.51 -7.59
CA ARG A 48 -9.20 -3.93 -8.83
C ARG A 48 -10.09 -5.16 -8.66
N SER A 49 -9.74 -6.08 -7.77
CA SER A 49 -10.35 -7.42 -7.72
C SER A 49 -11.09 -7.74 -6.42
N GLY A 50 -10.82 -7.02 -5.34
CA GLY A 50 -11.29 -7.34 -3.99
C GLY A 50 -10.69 -8.65 -3.41
N ALA A 51 -9.80 -9.32 -4.13
CA ALA A 51 -9.23 -10.61 -3.76
C ALA A 51 -7.91 -10.48 -2.97
N GLN A 52 -7.56 -11.51 -2.20
CA GLN A 52 -6.31 -11.56 -1.40
C GLN A 52 -6.21 -10.44 -0.33
N ALA A 53 -7.32 -10.13 0.34
CA ALA A 53 -7.42 -9.02 1.30
C ALA A 53 -6.38 -9.08 2.44
N GLU A 54 -6.04 -10.27 2.97
CA GLU A 54 -4.98 -10.39 3.99
C GLU A 54 -3.58 -10.03 3.46
N LYS A 55 -3.30 -10.40 2.21
CA LYS A 55 -2.05 -10.01 1.54
C LYS A 55 -2.01 -8.50 1.34
N ALA A 56 -3.11 -7.91 0.89
CA ALA A 56 -3.24 -6.47 0.72
C ALA A 56 -3.05 -5.71 2.04
N ARG A 57 -3.60 -6.23 3.15
CA ARG A 57 -3.47 -5.65 4.49
C ARG A 57 -2.02 -5.52 4.94
N LEU A 58 -1.19 -6.52 4.70
CA LEU A 58 0.25 -6.47 5.03
C LEU A 58 0.99 -5.46 4.14
N HIS A 59 0.69 -5.44 2.84
CA HIS A 59 1.36 -4.57 1.89
C HIS A 59 0.96 -3.10 2.02
N VAL A 60 -0.30 -2.80 2.36
CA VAL A 60 -0.73 -1.42 2.63
C VAL A 60 -0.05 -0.87 3.88
N LEU A 61 0.10 -1.68 4.95
CA LEU A 61 0.82 -1.26 6.16
C LEU A 61 2.28 -0.91 5.85
N ARG A 62 2.96 -1.76 5.05
CA ARG A 62 4.35 -1.49 4.61
C ARG A 62 4.43 -0.24 3.74
N LEU A 63 3.46 -0.06 2.85
CA LEU A 63 3.40 1.10 1.97
C LEU A 63 3.21 2.40 2.77
N GLU A 64 2.28 2.39 3.73
CA GLU A 64 2.05 3.51 4.66
C GLU A 64 3.30 3.81 5.50
N ALA A 65 4.03 2.78 5.97
CA ALA A 65 5.28 2.96 6.69
C ALA A 65 6.35 3.67 5.83
N MET A 66 6.52 3.23 4.58
CA MET A 66 7.46 3.84 3.62
C MET A 66 7.09 5.29 3.29
N GLN A 67 5.80 5.63 3.38
CA GLN A 67 5.27 6.97 3.13
C GLN A 67 5.28 7.88 4.37
N GLY A 68 5.57 7.35 5.56
CA GLY A 68 5.42 8.10 6.81
C GLY A 68 3.97 8.42 7.16
N LEU A 69 3.02 7.58 6.71
CA LEU A 69 1.58 7.71 6.98
C LEU A 69 1.12 6.86 8.19
N LEU A 70 2.03 6.09 8.78
CA LEU A 70 1.76 5.43 10.06
C LEU A 70 1.85 6.47 11.19
N PRO A 71 0.87 6.50 12.11
CA PRO A 71 0.93 7.34 13.31
C PRO A 71 2.06 6.93 14.26
#